data_AF-K1TYC1-F1
#
_entry.id   AF-K1TYC1-F1
#
_cell.length_a   1.000
_cell.length_b   1.000
_cell.length_c   1.000
_cell.angle_alpha   90.00
_cell.angle_beta   90.00
_cell.angle_gamma   90.00
#
_symmetry.space_group_name_H-M   'P 1'
#
loop_
_entity.id
_entity.type
_entity.pdbx_description
1 polymer ?
#
loop_
_entity_poly.entity_id
_entity_poly.type
_entity_poly.pdbx_seq_one_letter_code
_entity_poly.pdbx_strand_id
1 'polypeptide(L)'
;MKNYLIPLFTLLIAGCGTTRPQQTYDEMLNDVVQNFNVETVGGDSVLNVFVQKAQADSIARKYSNPAMKEEMMFNLISEYLQAGQTDNAQQLYDNMLEYSEQKYGKVSQMTAMVYFEKAYIYEQSGDLENAIKMMQKSAAVFEQLPK
;
A
#
# COMPACT_ATOMS: atom_id res chain seq x y z
N MET A 1 -35.80 32.45 28.76
CA MET A 1 -36.17 32.11 27.38
C MET A 1 -34.95 32.21 26.48
N LYS A 2 -34.33 31.07 26.21
CA LYS A 2 -33.68 30.71 24.94
C LYS A 2 -33.37 29.22 25.05
N ASN A 3 -34.35 28.43 24.59
CA ASN A 3 -34.23 27.00 24.42
C ASN A 3 -33.29 26.76 23.23
N TYR A 4 -32.19 26.07 23.47
CA TYR A 4 -31.45 25.41 22.39
C TYR A 4 -31.64 23.91 22.59
N LEU A 5 -32.49 23.38 21.71
CA LEU A 5 -32.76 21.95 21.52
C LEU A 5 -31.44 21.23 21.27
N ILE A 6 -31.06 20.37 22.21
CA ILE A 6 -30.11 19.28 21.99
C ILE A 6 -30.83 18.32 21.02
N PRO A 7 -30.34 18.07 19.79
CA PRO A 7 -30.85 16.95 19.03
C PRO A 7 -30.36 15.68 19.72
N LEU A 8 -31.34 15.05 20.36
CA LEU A 8 -31.36 13.70 20.87
C LEU A 8 -30.43 12.76 20.10
N PHE A 9 -29.54 12.13 20.86
CA PHE A 9 -29.04 10.78 20.62
C PHE A 9 -30.15 9.91 20.03
N THR A 10 -30.01 9.49 18.77
CA THR A 10 -30.64 8.28 18.29
C THR A 10 -29.69 7.11 18.52
N LEU A 11 -30.13 6.28 19.44
CA LEU A 11 -29.61 4.99 19.85
C LEU A 11 -29.48 3.99 18.68
N LEU A 12 -28.46 3.14 18.83
CA LEU A 12 -28.36 1.73 18.40
C LEU A 12 -28.36 1.39 16.89
N ILE A 13 -27.15 1.05 16.41
CA ILE A 13 -26.91 -0.31 15.95
C ILE A 13 -25.76 -0.88 16.77
N ALA A 14 -26.08 -1.79 17.67
CA ALA A 14 -25.11 -2.71 18.25
C ALA A 14 -24.67 -3.68 17.14
N GLY A 15 -23.66 -3.27 16.37
CA GLY A 15 -22.86 -4.15 15.54
C GLY A 15 -21.49 -4.27 16.21
N CYS A 16 -21.17 -5.43 16.76
CA CYS A 16 -19.79 -5.75 17.11
C CYS A 16 -18.93 -5.63 15.85
N GLY A 17 -18.16 -4.56 15.80
CA GLY A 17 -17.24 -4.24 14.73
C GLY A 17 -16.81 -2.81 14.96
N THR A 18 -15.64 -2.63 15.56
CA THR A 18 -14.93 -1.35 15.49
C THR A 18 -14.52 -1.13 14.03
N THR A 19 -15.46 -0.79 13.15
CA THR A 19 -15.14 -0.28 11.83
C THR A 19 -14.51 1.09 12.06
N ARG A 20 -13.17 1.12 12.14
CA ARG A 20 -12.44 2.36 11.84
C ARG A 20 -13.03 2.90 10.54
N PRO A 21 -13.27 4.22 10.42
CA PRO A 21 -13.70 4.81 9.16
C PRO A 21 -12.77 4.31 8.06
N GLN A 22 -13.35 3.77 7.00
CA GLN A 22 -12.58 3.30 5.86
C GLN A 22 -11.83 4.52 5.30
N GLN A 23 -10.50 4.39 5.12
CA GLN A 23 -9.72 5.48 4.54
C GLN A 23 -10.29 5.83 3.16
N THR A 24 -10.39 7.12 2.90
CA THR A 24 -10.70 7.64 1.57
C THR A 24 -9.51 7.43 0.63
N TYR A 25 -9.75 7.49 -0.68
CA TYR A 25 -8.69 7.38 -1.68
C TYR A 25 -7.60 8.44 -1.48
N ASP A 26 -7.99 9.69 -1.20
CA ASP A 26 -7.06 10.79 -0.98
C ASP A 26 -6.26 10.62 0.33
N GLU A 27 -6.86 10.05 1.38
CA GLU A 27 -6.13 9.70 2.62
C GLU A 27 -5.12 8.59 2.38
N MET A 28 -5.47 7.55 1.62
CA MET A 28 -4.54 6.49 1.24
C MET A 28 -3.39 7.05 0.39
N LEU A 29 -3.68 7.93 -0.57
CA LEU A 29 -2.67 8.62 -1.38
C LEU A 29 -1.73 9.46 -0.53
N ASN A 30 -2.27 10.27 0.37
CA ASN A 30 -1.44 11.08 1.24
C ASN A 30 -0.56 10.22 2.16
N ASP A 31 -1.10 9.11 2.67
CA ASP A 31 -0.34 8.17 3.50
C ASP A 31 0.79 7.51 2.71
N VAL A 32 0.54 7.03 1.48
CA VAL A 32 1.58 6.47 0.58
C VAL A 32 2.69 7.49 0.34
N VAL A 33 2.34 8.72 -0.01
CA VAL A 33 3.30 9.78 -0.34
C VAL A 33 4.14 10.19 0.88
N GLN A 34 3.52 10.37 2.05
CA GLN A 34 4.18 10.94 3.21
C GLN A 34 4.88 9.90 4.09
N ASN A 35 4.36 8.67 4.16
CA ASN A 35 4.80 7.68 5.14
C ASN A 35 5.42 6.42 4.53
N PHE A 36 5.13 6.09 3.26
CA PHE A 36 5.70 4.91 2.60
C PHE A 36 6.76 5.26 1.56
N ASN A 37 6.75 6.48 1.05
CA ASN A 37 7.71 6.97 0.07
C ASN A 37 8.76 7.92 0.69
N VAL A 38 9.02 7.76 1.99
CA VAL A 38 9.97 8.58 2.76
C VAL A 38 11.39 8.31 2.25
N GLU A 39 12.21 9.37 2.19
CA GLU A 39 13.62 9.33 1.74
C GLU A 39 13.84 9.10 0.23
N THR A 40 12.83 9.33 -0.61
CA THR A 40 12.99 9.33 -2.06
C THR A 40 14.19 10.17 -2.51
N VAL A 41 15.07 9.54 -3.27
CA VAL A 41 16.30 10.17 -3.75
C VAL A 41 16.02 10.91 -5.05
N GLY A 42 16.29 12.22 -5.04
CA GLY A 42 16.12 13.11 -6.19
C GLY A 42 14.77 13.84 -6.20
N GLY A 43 14.75 15.09 -6.67
CA GLY A 43 13.51 15.89 -6.79
C GLY A 43 12.54 15.22 -7.76
N ASP A 44 11.59 14.45 -7.22
CA ASP A 44 11.06 13.30 -7.96
C ASP A 44 9.88 13.66 -8.89
N SER A 45 10.20 13.92 -10.16
CA SER A 45 9.18 14.14 -11.19
C SER A 45 8.22 12.97 -11.35
N VAL A 46 8.66 11.73 -11.05
CA VAL A 46 7.80 10.54 -11.17
C VAL A 46 6.73 10.55 -10.10
N LEU A 47 7.10 10.80 -8.84
CA LEU A 47 6.15 10.95 -7.75
C LEU A 47 5.12 12.05 -8.05
N ASN A 48 5.58 13.20 -8.57
CA ASN A 48 4.69 14.29 -8.91
C ASN A 48 3.68 13.89 -10.02
N VAL A 49 4.15 13.25 -11.08
CA VAL A 49 3.28 12.75 -12.16
C VAL A 49 2.31 11.70 -11.64
N PHE A 50 2.77 10.78 -10.80
CA PHE A 50 1.94 9.76 -10.17
C PHE A 50 0.83 10.39 -9.33
N VAL A 51 1.18 11.33 -8.44
CA VAL A 51 0.21 12.04 -7.60
C VAL A 51 -0.81 12.79 -8.45
N GLN A 52 -0.40 13.46 -9.52
CA GLN A 52 -1.34 14.14 -10.43
C GLN A 52 -2.29 13.15 -11.13
N LYS A 53 -1.79 12.02 -11.62
CA LYS A 53 -2.62 10.96 -12.22
C LYS A 53 -3.62 10.39 -11.20
N ALA A 54 -3.14 10.01 -10.01
CA ALA A 54 -3.98 9.50 -8.93
C ALA A 54 -5.03 10.54 -8.52
N GLN A 55 -4.65 11.81 -8.41
CA GLN A 55 -5.56 12.90 -8.12
C GLN A 55 -6.56 13.20 -9.25
N ALA A 56 -6.33 12.74 -10.47
CA ALA A 56 -7.30 12.89 -11.57
C ALA A 56 -8.28 11.71 -11.66
N ASP A 57 -8.02 10.59 -10.99
CA ASP A 57 -8.81 9.37 -11.12
C ASP A 57 -10.12 9.45 -10.32
N SER A 58 -11.16 9.97 -10.97
CA SER A 58 -12.50 10.07 -10.38
C SER A 58 -13.17 8.71 -10.15
N ILE A 59 -12.79 7.68 -10.92
CA ILE A 59 -13.35 6.33 -10.79
C ILE A 59 -12.76 5.68 -9.53
N ALA A 60 -11.44 5.71 -9.37
CA ALA A 60 -10.77 5.18 -8.19
C ALA A 60 -11.29 5.81 -6.90
N ARG A 61 -11.54 7.13 -6.88
CA ARG A 61 -12.17 7.80 -5.73
C ARG A 61 -13.59 7.31 -5.46
N LYS A 62 -14.40 7.18 -6.50
CA LYS A 62 -15.80 6.75 -6.37
C LYS A 62 -15.91 5.32 -5.84
N TYR A 63 -14.97 4.45 -6.21
CA TYR A 63 -14.95 3.04 -5.84
C TYR A 63 -13.85 2.69 -4.83
N SER A 64 -13.42 3.70 -4.05
CA SER A 64 -12.34 3.59 -3.07
C SER A 64 -12.58 2.44 -2.09
N ASN A 65 -11.59 1.57 -1.95
CA ASN A 65 -11.61 0.47 -0.99
C ASN A 65 -10.23 0.26 -0.33
N PRO A 66 -10.14 -0.42 0.83
CA PRO A 66 -8.89 -0.51 1.58
C PRO A 66 -7.74 -1.19 0.85
N ALA A 67 -8.02 -2.03 -0.15
CA ALA A 67 -7.01 -2.74 -0.93
C ALA A 67 -6.33 -1.83 -1.97
N MET A 68 -6.93 -0.67 -2.26
CA MET A 68 -6.36 0.28 -3.22
C MET A 68 -5.08 0.94 -2.69
N LYS A 69 -4.81 0.89 -1.38
CA LYS A 69 -3.55 1.39 -0.83
C LYS A 69 -2.37 0.54 -1.30
N GLU A 70 -2.50 -0.78 -1.25
CA GLU A 70 -1.48 -1.72 -1.73
C GLU A 70 -1.33 -1.62 -3.24
N GLU A 71 -2.43 -1.52 -3.98
CA GLU A 71 -2.41 -1.26 -5.43
C GLU A 71 -1.68 0.04 -5.76
N MET A 72 -1.93 1.11 -5.01
CA MET A 72 -1.28 2.40 -5.20
C MET A 72 0.23 2.32 -4.94
N MET A 73 0.68 1.58 -3.93
CA MET A 73 2.10 1.32 -3.69
C MET A 73 2.72 0.55 -4.86
N PHE A 74 2.09 -0.54 -5.32
CA PHE A 74 2.59 -1.30 -6.49
C PHE A 74 2.66 -0.44 -7.76
N ASN A 75 1.66 0.41 -7.99
CA ASN A 75 1.64 1.30 -9.15
C ASN A 75 2.76 2.34 -9.09
N LEU A 76 3.00 2.96 -7.93
CA LEU A 76 4.12 3.90 -7.76
C LEU A 76 5.48 3.21 -7.95
N ILE A 77 5.63 2.00 -7.41
CA ILE A 77 6.83 1.18 -7.64
C ILE A 77 7.03 0.93 -9.15
N SER A 78 5.99 0.54 -9.86
CA SER A 78 6.04 0.33 -11.31
C SER A 78 6.47 1.58 -12.07
N GLU A 79 5.96 2.76 -11.69
CA GLU A 79 6.34 4.04 -12.32
C GLU A 79 7.83 4.38 -12.04
N TYR A 80 8.35 4.11 -10.84
CA TYR A 80 9.79 4.27 -10.55
C TYR A 80 10.66 3.34 -11.39
N LEU A 81 10.25 2.07 -11.54
CA LEU A 81 11.00 1.11 -12.34
C LEU A 81 11.03 1.50 -13.81
N GLN A 82 9.89 1.96 -14.36
CA GLN A 82 9.81 2.46 -15.73
C GLN A 82 10.71 3.69 -15.95
N ALA A 83 10.92 4.50 -14.92
CA ALA A 83 11.82 5.64 -14.95
C ALA A 83 13.29 5.29 -14.63
N GLY A 84 13.60 4.02 -14.35
CA GLY A 84 14.95 3.57 -13.97
C GLY A 84 15.36 3.95 -12.54
N GLN A 85 14.43 4.41 -11.70
CA GLN A 85 14.66 4.75 -10.30
C GLN A 85 14.56 3.49 -9.41
N THR A 86 15.46 2.54 -9.64
CA THR A 86 15.45 1.24 -8.95
C THR A 86 15.60 1.38 -7.43
N ASP A 87 16.38 2.33 -6.95
CA ASP A 87 16.57 2.55 -5.50
C ASP A 87 15.25 3.00 -4.82
N ASN A 88 14.52 3.94 -5.43
CA ASN A 88 13.22 4.40 -4.92
C ASN A 88 12.19 3.25 -4.93
N ALA A 89 12.19 2.42 -5.98
CA ALA A 89 11.34 1.23 -6.06
C ALA A 89 11.68 0.20 -4.96
N GLN A 90 12.97 -0.08 -4.73
CA GLN A 90 13.41 -1.01 -3.69
C GLN A 90 13.03 -0.53 -2.29
N GLN A 91 13.23 0.76 -2.00
CA GLN A 91 12.85 1.36 -0.72
C GLN A 91 11.34 1.27 -0.47
N LEU A 92 10.52 1.57 -1.49
CA LEU A 92 9.08 1.47 -1.36
C LEU A 92 8.61 0.02 -1.18
N TYR A 93 9.27 -0.98 -1.81
CA TYR A 93 9.02 -2.40 -1.51
C TYR A 93 9.35 -2.77 -0.06
N ASP A 94 10.45 -2.24 0.51
CA ASP A 94 10.81 -2.50 1.90
C ASP A 94 9.77 -1.95 2.87
N ASN A 95 9.32 -0.72 2.63
CA ASN A 95 8.25 -0.11 3.43
C ASN A 95 6.92 -0.86 3.27
N MET A 96 6.59 -1.31 2.05
CA MET A 96 5.42 -2.12 1.78
C MET A 96 5.50 -3.50 2.45
N LEU A 97 6.68 -4.09 2.54
CA LEU A 97 6.88 -5.37 3.21
C LEU A 97 6.64 -5.22 4.72
N GLU A 98 7.25 -4.22 5.36
CA GLU A 98 7.02 -3.92 6.78
C GLU A 98 5.53 -3.68 7.05
N TYR A 99 4.88 -2.87 6.20
CA TYR A 99 3.44 -2.65 6.27
C TYR A 99 2.63 -3.93 6.19
N SER A 100 2.97 -4.81 5.24
CA SER A 100 2.25 -6.05 5.03
C SER A 100 2.36 -6.98 6.23
N GLU A 101 3.55 -7.07 6.83
CA GLU A 101 3.79 -7.84 8.05
C GLU A 101 3.02 -7.27 9.25
N GLN A 102 2.95 -5.95 9.39
CA GLN A 102 2.23 -5.29 10.49
C GLN A 102 0.71 -5.42 10.35
N LYS A 103 0.16 -5.23 9.14
CA LYS A 103 -1.29 -5.20 8.89
C LYS A 103 -1.89 -6.60 8.74
N TYR A 104 -1.22 -7.47 8.00
CA TYR A 104 -1.73 -8.79 7.63
C TYR A 104 -1.06 -9.92 8.37
N GLY A 105 0.08 -9.65 9.03
CA GLY A 105 0.90 -10.66 9.67
C GLY A 105 1.97 -11.22 8.73
N LYS A 106 2.99 -11.84 9.32
CA LYS A 106 4.12 -12.45 8.59
C LYS A 106 3.69 -13.64 7.72
N VAL A 107 2.61 -14.31 8.10
CA VAL A 107 2.03 -15.43 7.35
C VAL A 107 0.70 -14.96 6.74
N SER A 108 0.77 -14.29 5.61
CA SER A 108 -0.39 -13.79 4.89
C SER A 108 -0.16 -13.79 3.38
N GLN A 109 -1.24 -13.87 2.60
CA GLN A 109 -1.17 -13.81 1.15
C GLN A 109 -0.54 -12.48 0.67
N MET A 110 -0.86 -11.35 1.31
CA MET A 110 -0.30 -10.06 0.95
C MET A 110 1.21 -10.02 1.18
N THR A 111 1.68 -10.49 2.33
CA THR A 111 3.12 -10.55 2.65
C THR A 111 3.87 -11.44 1.66
N ALA A 112 3.30 -12.58 1.28
CA ALA A 112 3.87 -13.46 0.26
C ALA A 112 3.94 -12.79 -1.13
N MET A 113 2.91 -12.04 -1.51
CA MET A 113 2.88 -11.27 -2.76
C MET A 113 3.94 -10.18 -2.78
N VAL A 114 4.14 -9.44 -1.69
CA VAL A 114 5.19 -8.41 -1.63
C VAL A 114 6.59 -9.02 -1.81
N TYR A 115 6.86 -10.18 -1.19
CA TYR A 115 8.11 -10.91 -1.45
C TYR A 115 8.26 -11.35 -2.91
N PHE A 116 7.19 -11.84 -3.53
CA PHE A 116 7.19 -12.26 -4.93
C PHE A 116 7.49 -11.09 -5.88
N GLU A 117 6.80 -9.96 -5.70
CA GLU A 117 6.99 -8.76 -6.52
C GLU A 117 8.42 -8.19 -6.36
N LYS A 118 8.96 -8.20 -5.14
CA LYS A 118 10.35 -7.80 -4.90
C LYS A 118 11.35 -8.74 -5.59
N ALA A 119 11.07 -10.04 -5.64
CA ALA A 119 11.91 -11.02 -6.35
C ALA A 119 11.98 -10.71 -7.85
N TYR A 120 10.84 -10.37 -8.46
CA TYR A 120 10.75 -10.03 -9.88
C TYR A 120 11.67 -8.85 -10.24
N ILE A 121 11.79 -7.84 -9.36
CA ILE A 121 12.68 -6.70 -9.64
C ILE A 121 14.16 -7.04 -9.54
N TYR A 122 14.54 -7.87 -8.56
CA TYR A 122 15.90 -8.38 -8.49
C TYR A 122 16.25 -9.20 -9.73
N GLU A 123 15.30 -9.98 -10.25
CA GLU A 123 15.49 -10.72 -11.51
C GLU A 123 15.71 -9.77 -12.69
N GLN A 124 14.87 -8.74 -12.86
CA GLN A 124 15.00 -7.77 -13.95
C GLN A 124 16.32 -6.97 -13.91
N SER A 125 16.89 -6.75 -12.72
CA SER A 125 18.17 -6.07 -12.53
C SER A 125 19.39 -7.00 -12.58
N GLY A 126 19.19 -8.32 -12.74
CA GLY A 126 20.24 -9.32 -12.80
C GLY A 126 20.80 -9.77 -11.45
N ASP A 127 20.23 -9.29 -10.34
CA ASP A 127 20.55 -9.73 -8.98
C ASP A 127 19.83 -11.05 -8.66
N LEU A 128 20.25 -12.12 -9.33
CA LEU A 128 19.61 -13.42 -9.23
C LEU A 128 19.67 -14.01 -7.81
N GLU A 129 20.70 -13.67 -7.03
CA GLU A 129 20.84 -14.15 -5.65
C GLU A 129 19.72 -13.59 -4.77
N ASN A 130 19.49 -12.28 -4.80
CA ASN A 130 18.40 -11.69 -4.01
C ASN A 130 17.02 -12.05 -4.59
N ALA A 131 16.89 -12.22 -5.91
CA ALA A 131 15.66 -12.71 -6.53
C ALA A 131 15.26 -14.08 -5.96
N ILE A 132 16.18 -15.06 -5.98
CA ILE A 132 15.95 -16.40 -5.44
C ILE A 132 15.59 -16.33 -3.96
N LYS A 133 16.31 -15.52 -3.18
CA LYS A 133 16.06 -15.35 -1.75
C LYS A 133 14.65 -14.82 -1.47
N MET A 134 14.18 -13.84 -2.23
CA MET A 134 12.82 -13.29 -2.07
C MET A 134 11.75 -14.29 -2.52
N MET A 135 11.98 -15.01 -3.62
CA MET A 135 11.08 -16.05 -4.11
C MET A 135 10.92 -17.19 -3.08
N GLN A 136 12.02 -17.63 -2.47
CA GLN A 136 12.00 -18.64 -1.41
C GLN A 136 11.21 -18.18 -0.18
N LYS A 137 11.36 -16.91 0.23
CA LYS A 137 10.55 -16.34 1.31
C LYS A 137 9.06 -16.33 0.96
N SER A 138 8.71 -15.91 -0.27
CA SER A 138 7.32 -15.92 -0.74
C SER A 138 6.72 -17.34 -0.69
N ALA A 139 7.43 -18.32 -1.25
CA ALA A 139 7.00 -19.72 -1.23
C ALA A 139 6.83 -20.26 0.19
N ALA A 140 7.77 -19.99 1.08
CA ALA A 140 7.70 -20.41 2.48
C ALA A 140 6.49 -19.81 3.23
N VAL A 141 6.07 -18.59 2.87
CA VAL A 141 4.84 -17.99 3.42
C VAL A 141 3.61 -18.69 2.86
N PHE A 142 3.55 -18.92 1.53
CA PHE A 142 2.44 -19.63 0.90
C PHE A 142 2.25 -21.05 1.44
N GLU A 143 3.33 -21.78 1.71
CA GLU A 143 3.31 -23.11 2.32
C GLU A 143 2.73 -23.12 3.75
N GLN A 144 2.88 -22.01 4.48
CA GLN A 144 2.39 -21.86 5.85
C GLN A 144 0.97 -21.30 5.92
N LEU A 145 0.36 -20.90 4.80
CA LEU A 145 -1.03 -20.42 4.81
C LEU A 145 -1.98 -21.52 5.27
N PRO A 146 -3.01 -21.19 6.07
CA PRO A 146 -4.03 -22.15 6.46
C PRO A 146 -4.77 -22.68 5.23
N LYS A 147 -5.09 -23.97 5.26
CA LYS A 147 -5.87 -24.66 4.21
C LYS A 147 -7.36 -24.36 4.32
#